data_AF-A0A5K1C187-F1
#
_entry.id   AF-A0A5K1C187-F1
#
_cell.length_a   1.000
_cell.length_b   1.000
_cell.length_c   1.000
_cell.angle_alpha   90.00
_cell.angle_beta   90.00
_cell.angle_gamma   90.00
#
_symmetry.space_group_name_H-M   'P 1'
#
loop_
_entity.id
_entity.type
_entity.pdbx_description
1 polymer ?
#
loop_
_entity_poly.entity_id
_entity_poly.type
_entity_poly.pdbx_seq_one_letter_code
_entity_poly.pdbx_strand_id
1 'polypeptide(L)'
;MVDSEKVAGALNVDEFLRQCQPSGDAAYNAFKSLLEMLESSATRSQARAFLTALQKRFGHSKDASASCFDIYHFRIHDVLLSDNQ
;
A
#
# COMPACT_ATOMS: atom_id res chain seq x y z
N MET A 1 15.83 13.60 19.82
CA MET A 1 15.51 12.18 20.08
C MET A 1 14.06 12.00 19.67
N VAL A 2 13.81 11.54 18.44
CA VAL A 2 12.46 11.15 18.03
C VAL A 2 12.62 9.81 17.32
N ASP A 3 12.45 8.77 18.14
CA ASP A 3 11.95 7.43 17.84
C ASP A 3 12.40 6.77 16.54
N SER A 4 13.61 6.21 16.58
CA SER A 4 14.11 5.18 15.68
C SER A 4 13.45 3.80 15.90
N GLU A 5 12.20 3.74 16.37
CA GLU A 5 11.54 2.50 16.81
C GLU A 5 10.16 2.27 16.17
N LYS A 6 9.96 2.66 14.90
CA LYS A 6 8.78 2.22 14.11
C LYS A 6 9.14 1.13 13.10
N VAL A 7 9.95 0.17 13.54
CA VAL A 7 10.11 -1.11 12.83
C VAL A 7 9.25 -2.13 13.59
N ALA A 8 8.30 -2.74 12.89
CA ALA A 8 7.52 -3.92 13.31
C ALA A 8 6.26 -3.75 14.18
N GLY A 9 5.50 -2.67 14.03
CA GLY A 9 4.07 -2.65 14.41
C GLY A 9 3.21 -2.89 13.18
N ALA A 10 2.34 -3.90 13.19
CA ALA A 10 1.42 -4.26 12.10
C ALA A 10 1.07 -3.06 11.19
N LEU A 11 1.48 -3.12 9.92
CA LEU A 11 1.15 -2.12 8.91
C LEU A 11 -0.38 -1.99 8.86
N ASN A 12 -0.91 -1.03 9.61
CA ASN A 12 -2.34 -0.79 9.66
C ASN A 12 -2.70 -0.06 8.37
N VAL A 13 -3.63 -0.63 7.62
CA VAL A 13 -4.09 -0.06 6.35
C VAL A 13 -4.58 1.37 6.55
N ASP A 14 -5.31 1.67 7.62
CA ASP A 14 -5.84 3.03 7.85
C ASP A 14 -4.74 4.05 8.19
N GLU A 15 -3.65 3.62 8.83
CA GLU A 15 -2.47 4.46 9.08
C GLU A 15 -1.72 4.74 7.79
N PHE A 16 -1.53 3.73 6.95
CA PHE A 16 -0.91 3.88 5.62
C PHE A 16 -1.73 4.85 4.76
N LEU A 17 -3.06 4.68 4.74
CA LEU A 17 -3.95 5.56 3.99
C LEU A 17 -3.86 7.02 4.47
N ARG A 18 -3.77 7.26 5.78
CA ARG A 18 -3.52 8.61 6.32
C ARG A 18 -2.19 9.21 5.89
N GLN A 19 -1.15 8.41 5.65
CA GLN A 19 0.12 8.89 5.11
C GLN A 19 0.03 9.23 3.62
N CYS A 20 -0.88 8.60 2.88
CA CYS A 20 -1.11 8.90 1.46
C CYS A 20 -1.96 10.16 1.24
N GLN A 21 -2.88 10.50 2.15
CA GLN A 21 -3.80 11.65 2.01
C GLN A 21 -3.17 13.01 1.70
N PRO A 22 -2.02 13.41 2.30
CA PRO A 22 -1.51 14.77 2.17
C PRO A 22 -1.13 15.16 0.75
N SER A 23 -0.56 14.24 -0.05
CA SER A 23 -0.17 14.50 -1.43
C SER A 23 0.16 13.21 -2.19
N GLY A 24 0.19 13.30 -3.53
CA GLY A 24 0.69 12.22 -4.39
C GLY A 24 2.14 11.82 -4.09
N ASP A 25 3.00 12.78 -3.73
CA ASP A 25 4.39 12.48 -3.34
C ASP A 25 4.45 11.70 -2.03
N ALA A 26 3.58 12.02 -1.07
CA ALA A 26 3.48 11.28 0.19
C ALA A 26 2.98 9.84 -0.06
N ALA A 27 1.98 9.69 -0.92
CA ALA A 27 1.51 8.37 -1.37
C ALA A 27 2.64 7.59 -2.06
N TYR A 28 3.36 8.20 -3.00
CA TYR A 28 4.47 7.57 -3.71
C TYR A 28 5.58 7.11 -2.74
N ASN A 29 5.98 7.96 -1.80
CA ASN A 29 7.00 7.61 -0.82
C ASN A 29 6.55 6.45 0.09
N ALA A 30 5.27 6.42 0.50
CA ALA A 30 4.72 5.31 1.27
C ALA A 30 4.75 3.99 0.49
N PHE A 31 4.40 4.00 -0.80
CA PHE A 31 4.54 2.83 -1.66
C PHE A 31 5.99 2.43 -1.90
N LYS A 32 6.90 3.40 -2.09
CA LYS A 32 8.32 3.13 -2.26
C LYS A 32 8.88 2.35 -1.07
N SER A 33 8.60 2.78 0.17
CA SER A 33 9.01 2.05 1.37
C SER A 33 8.41 0.64 1.44
N LEU A 34 7.16 0.46 1.00
CA LEU A 34 6.55 -0.86 0.91
C LEU A 34 7.22 -1.76 -0.14
N LEU A 35 7.64 -1.21 -1.27
CA LEU A 35 8.38 -1.94 -2.31
C LEU A 35 9.78 -2.33 -1.82
N GLU A 36 10.49 -1.45 -1.13
CA GLU A 36 11.79 -1.75 -0.49
C GLU A 36 11.64 -2.93 0.50
N MET A 37 10.52 -3.02 1.23
CA MET A 37 10.23 -4.17 2.09
C MET A 37 10.00 -5.49 1.33
N LEU A 38 9.55 -5.45 0.07
CA LEU A 38 9.38 -6.65 -0.76
C LEU A 38 10.72 -7.20 -1.27
N GLU A 39 11.68 -6.30 -1.51
CA GLU A 39 13.01 -6.66 -1.97
C GLU A 39 13.76 -7.48 -0.90
N SER A 40 13.67 -7.06 0.36
CA SER A 40 14.28 -7.77 1.49
C SER A 40 13.57 -9.09 1.83
N SER A 41 14.33 -10.20 1.89
CA SER A 41 13.79 -11.53 2.22
C SER A 41 13.16 -11.61 3.61
N ALA A 42 13.65 -10.80 4.56
CA ALA A 42 13.15 -10.77 5.93
C ALA A 42 11.77 -10.11 6.05
N THR A 43 11.48 -9.11 5.22
CA THR A 43 10.24 -8.31 5.29
C THR A 43 9.23 -8.63 4.18
N ARG A 44 9.63 -9.42 3.18
CA ARG A 44 8.80 -9.77 2.02
C ARG A 44 7.45 -10.38 2.39
N SER A 45 7.42 -11.30 3.35
CA SER A 45 6.17 -11.95 3.77
C SER A 45 5.21 -10.96 4.41
N GLN A 46 5.73 -10.05 5.23
CA GLN A 46 4.93 -9.00 5.88
C GLN A 46 4.39 -8.00 4.85
N ALA A 47 5.22 -7.55 3.91
CA ALA A 47 4.82 -6.63 2.85
C ALA A 47 3.75 -7.24 1.93
N ARG A 48 3.88 -8.52 1.58
CA ARG A 48 2.84 -9.26 0.82
C ARG A 48 1.53 -9.34 1.58
N ALA A 49 1.56 -9.71 2.86
CA ALA A 49 0.36 -9.78 3.69
C ALA A 49 -0.33 -8.40 3.78
N PHE A 50 0.45 -7.33 3.90
CA PHE A 50 -0.07 -5.97 3.89
C PHE A 50 -0.72 -5.59 2.56
N LEU A 51 -0.07 -5.87 1.42
CA LEU A 51 -0.65 -5.63 0.10
C LEU A 51 -1.98 -6.36 -0.09
N THR A 52 -2.09 -7.62 0.37
CA THR A 52 -3.36 -8.35 0.35
C THR A 52 -4.43 -7.70 1.22
N ALA A 53 -4.06 -7.18 2.41
CA ALA A 53 -5.00 -6.46 3.26
C ALA A 53 -5.45 -5.13 2.61
N LEU A 54 -4.53 -4.41 1.99
CA LEU A 54 -4.79 -3.18 1.24
C LEU A 54 -5.72 -3.44 0.05
N GLN A 55 -5.46 -4.49 -0.74
CA GLN A 55 -6.33 -4.91 -1.83
C GLN A 55 -7.74 -5.23 -1.34
N LYS A 56 -7.89 -6.02 -0.26
CA LYS A 56 -9.19 -6.36 0.32
C LYS A 56 -9.98 -5.13 0.77
N ARG A 57 -9.31 -4.08 1.27
CA ARG A 57 -9.96 -2.82 1.67
C ARG A 57 -10.69 -2.15 0.50
N PHE A 58 -10.17 -2.28 -0.72
CA PHE A 58 -10.71 -1.62 -1.92
C PHE A 58 -11.43 -2.57 -2.89
N GLY A 59 -11.27 -3.89 -2.77
CA GLY A 59 -11.82 -4.89 -3.69
C GLY A 59 -13.35 -5.07 -3.64
N HIS A 60 -14.05 -4.39 -2.73
CA HIS A 60 -15.50 -4.56 -2.55
C HIS A 60 -16.38 -3.57 -3.34
N SER A 61 -15.83 -2.51 -3.95
CA SER A 61 -16.65 -1.56 -4.72
C SER A 61 -15.87 -0.84 -5.82
N LYS A 62 -16.39 -0.86 -7.04
CA LYS A 62 -15.84 -0.08 -8.18
C LYS A 62 -15.90 1.42 -7.91
N ASP A 63 -16.91 1.88 -7.18
CA ASP A 63 -17.07 3.30 -6.81
C ASP A 63 -16.00 3.75 -5.81
N ALA A 64 -15.52 2.83 -4.96
CA ALA A 64 -14.42 3.12 -4.04
C ALA A 64 -13.10 3.41 -4.78
N SER A 65 -12.92 2.94 -6.02
CA SER A 65 -11.69 3.18 -6.80
C SER A 65 -11.55 4.62 -7.29
N ALA A 66 -12.67 5.28 -7.62
CA ALA A 66 -12.68 6.68 -8.05
C ALA A 66 -12.35 7.59 -6.87
N SER A 67 -13.08 7.42 -5.75
CA SER A 67 -12.82 8.17 -4.51
C SER A 67 -11.45 7.85 -3.88
N CYS A 68 -10.88 6.66 -4.12
CA CYS A 68 -9.56 6.31 -3.65
C CYS A 68 -8.47 7.20 -4.24
N PHE A 69 -8.56 7.52 -5.53
CA PHE A 69 -7.59 8.42 -6.16
C PHE A 69 -7.72 9.85 -5.66
N ASP A 70 -8.95 10.34 -5.48
CA ASP A 70 -9.17 11.72 -5.03
C ASP A 70 -8.71 11.95 -3.58
N ILE A 71 -8.81 10.91 -2.73
CA ILE A 71 -8.49 11.01 -1.30
C ILE A 71 -7.06 10.58 -1.01
N TYR A 72 -6.57 9.52 -1.66
CA TYR A 72 -5.29 8.88 -1.35
C TYR A 72 -4.26 8.99 -2.47
N HIS A 73 -4.59 9.61 -3.59
CA HIS A 73 -3.68 9.89 -4.71
C HIS A 73 -3.09 8.63 -5.38
N PHE A 74 -3.72 7.48 -5.21
CA PHE A 74 -3.31 6.23 -5.88
C PHE A 74 -4.52 5.39 -6.32
N ARG A 75 -4.27 4.40 -7.19
CA ARG A 75 -5.23 3.37 -7.58
C ARG A 75 -4.56 2.01 -7.56
N ILE A 76 -5.31 0.99 -7.14
CA ILE A 76 -4.87 -0.40 -7.21
C ILE A 76 -5.62 -1.05 -8.35
N HIS A 77 -4.86 -1.58 -9.31
CA HIS A 77 -5.39 -2.32 -10.45
C HIS A 77 -4.92 -3.77 -10.34
N ASP A 78 -5.85 -4.71 -10.39
CA ASP A 78 -5.51 -6.10 -10.60
C ASP A 78 -5.14 -6.28 -12.07
N VAL A 79 -3.84 -6.45 -12.31
CA VAL A 79 -3.35 -6.80 -13.64
C VAL A 79 -3.36 -8.32 -13.71
N LEU A 80 -4.34 -8.88 -14.43
CA LEU A 80 -4.27 -10.27 -14.86
C LEU A 80 -3.20 -10.35 -15.94
N LEU A 81 -2.02 -10.85 -15.57
CA LEU A 81 -1.05 -11.32 -16.55
C LEU A 81 -1.64 -12.58 -17.17
N SER A 82 -2.43 -12.42 -18.23
CA SER A 82 -2.76 -13.53 -19.11
C SER A 82 -1.45 -14.08 -19.65
N ASP A 83 -1.24 -15.39 -19.53
CA ASP A 83 -0.10 -16.06 -20.14
C ASP A 83 -0.10 -15.70 -21.63
N ASN A 84 0.89 -14.92 -22.06
CA ASN A 84 1.22 -14.82 -23.47
C ASN A 84 1.69 -16.23 -23.89
N GLN A 85 0.74 -17.01 -24.40
CA GLN A 85 1.02 -18.29 -25.06
C GLN A 85 1.95 -18.07 -26.27
#